data_AF-A0A7H8YQJ9-F1
#
_entry.id   AF-A0A7H8YQJ9-F1
#
_cell.length_a   1.000
_cell.length_b   1.000
_cell.length_c   1.000
_cell.angle_alpha   90.00
_cell.angle_beta   90.00
_cell.angle_gamma   90.00
#
_symmetry.space_group_name_H-M   'P 1'
#
loop_
_entity.id
_entity.type
_entity.pdbx_description
1 polymer ?
#
loop_
_entity_poly.entity_id
_entity_poly.type
_entity_poly.pdbx_seq_one_letter_code
_entity_poly.pdbx_strand_id
1 'polypeptide(L)'
;MIHIDLKIKIVVLIAIFITLQSCRKTTPTTSHPNSSLNEAGKEVYTEALTIAVDTSVTSFENLTVLDATYKKGIQSETHSYYTENGGKTRWLFEDIPSRIFSQYIEALKCIEEDGLNPETYRRSALKKVVDSAYKYKLPNDYKAYLDKQITASFLLFTKHLTSGRFSKRAYGKHTWIKPKYKYRNIDMLLHLGDNDDLEAKLASLYPKGEQYRRMKYKYIQLKNQPLDTIRIIKFSDPKNFVYGYTDPEVESLRNALAKKGFGSVPKIDPQEVDSTLIWALKRFQRSNGLTPDGSLGIQTLNRLNMNKARQRDLLRLNMERMRVFNNDLGDDYIIVNIPDYKLFLYHKDSLIYQTKVVVGRAQSSTPIFTDSIRSIEFRPTWSVPQSIIRKEMIPQMLLQEDPERYKNRGYTMYENGKVIDPSEVDWTNPLVHKRAFYFVEAPSERNSLGLVKFLLNNNMSIYLHDTPSKYLFEREQRALSHGCVRVQNPSQLAYHLLKNEGDGKSWTEEKVKDFMNNNKRNQYRVKLNTKYMINILYYTISVDKKGEATIKNDIYDLDNEQLKDIKRFES
;
A
#
# COMPACT_ATOMS: atom_id res chain seq x y z
N MET A 1 43.33 -6.21 16.45
CA MET A 1 41.89 -6.02 16.72
C MET A 1 41.07 -5.66 15.45
N ILE A 2 41.44 -6.20 14.28
CA ILE A 2 40.84 -5.86 12.96
C ILE A 2 40.31 -7.12 12.22
N HIS A 3 40.46 -8.32 12.77
CA HIS A 3 40.08 -9.58 12.11
C HIS A 3 38.72 -10.18 12.50
N ILE A 4 37.98 -9.57 13.44
CA ILE A 4 36.69 -10.11 13.89
C ILE A 4 35.51 -9.51 13.08
N ASP A 5 35.67 -8.31 12.51
CA ASP A 5 34.58 -7.60 11.81
C ASP A 5 34.32 -8.12 10.37
N LEU A 6 35.32 -8.76 9.75
CA LEU A 6 35.15 -9.38 8.42
C LEU A 6 34.39 -10.71 8.51
N LYS A 7 34.60 -11.49 9.58
CA LYS A 7 33.88 -12.77 9.78
C LYS A 7 32.39 -12.54 10.06
N ILE A 8 32.01 -11.48 10.77
CA ILE A 8 30.60 -11.16 11.03
C ILE A 8 29.91 -10.64 9.75
N LYS A 9 30.59 -9.83 8.93
CA LYS A 9 30.07 -9.41 7.61
C LYS A 9 29.91 -10.58 6.64
N ILE A 10 30.84 -11.54 6.65
CA ILE A 10 30.76 -12.76 5.84
C ILE A 10 29.66 -13.70 6.34
N VAL A 11 29.46 -13.85 7.66
CA VAL A 11 28.36 -14.68 8.21
C VAL A 11 26.99 -14.05 7.92
N VAL A 12 26.86 -12.73 7.91
CA VAL A 12 25.61 -12.04 7.51
C VAL A 12 25.39 -12.12 6.00
N LEU A 13 26.43 -12.02 5.16
CA LEU A 13 26.33 -12.21 3.70
C LEU A 13 26.02 -13.67 3.31
N ILE A 14 26.58 -14.63 4.03
CA ILE A 14 26.31 -16.06 3.85
C ILE A 14 24.88 -16.40 4.34
N ALA A 15 24.39 -15.79 5.42
CA ALA A 15 22.98 -15.92 5.83
C ALA A 15 22.00 -15.29 4.82
N ILE A 16 22.37 -14.18 4.16
CA ILE A 16 21.61 -13.55 3.06
C ILE A 16 21.54 -14.48 1.83
N PHE A 17 22.55 -15.32 1.60
CA PHE A 17 22.55 -16.30 0.50
C PHE A 17 21.89 -17.64 0.88
N ILE A 18 21.98 -18.07 2.14
CA ILE A 18 21.47 -19.38 2.60
C ILE A 18 19.94 -19.39 2.72
N THR A 19 19.27 -18.27 3.02
CA THR A 19 17.79 -18.24 3.08
C THR A 19 17.11 -18.09 1.71
N LEU A 20 17.87 -17.91 0.62
CA LEU A 20 17.37 -17.95 -0.76
C LEU A 20 17.61 -19.33 -1.43
N GLN A 21 18.30 -20.27 -0.76
CA GLN A 21 18.65 -21.57 -1.32
C GLN A 21 17.98 -22.77 -0.65
N SER A 22 17.09 -22.58 0.33
CA SER A 22 16.49 -23.71 1.06
C SER A 22 15.51 -24.58 0.23
N CYS A 23 15.31 -24.29 -1.06
CA CYS A 23 14.64 -25.18 -2.02
C CYS A 23 15.55 -25.67 -3.16
N ARG A 24 16.87 -25.58 -3.05
CA ARG A 24 17.79 -26.13 -4.06
C ARG A 24 18.49 -27.39 -3.56
N LYS A 25 17.98 -28.54 -4.01
CA LYS A 25 18.72 -29.61 -4.70
C LYS A 25 17.93 -30.92 -4.65
N THR A 26 17.34 -31.28 -5.78
CA THR A 26 17.21 -32.67 -6.19
C THR A 26 18.04 -32.85 -7.45
N THR A 27 18.92 -33.85 -7.46
CA THR A 27 19.69 -34.28 -8.63
C THR A 27 18.72 -34.59 -9.78
N PRO A 28 18.92 -34.12 -11.02
CA PRO A 28 17.98 -34.42 -12.10
C PRO A 28 18.16 -35.87 -12.56
N THR A 29 17.15 -36.69 -12.37
CA THR A 29 16.95 -37.94 -13.11
C THR A 29 15.90 -37.70 -14.17
N THR A 30 16.09 -38.22 -15.38
CA THR A 30 15.06 -38.23 -16.43
C THR A 30 13.82 -38.93 -15.88
N SER A 31 12.71 -38.20 -15.81
CA SER A 31 11.42 -38.68 -15.32
C SER A 31 10.65 -39.46 -16.39
N HIS A 32 11.08 -39.39 -17.66
CA HIS A 32 10.40 -40.03 -18.78
C HIS A 32 11.37 -40.63 -19.84
N PRO A 33 11.02 -41.76 -20.50
CA PRO A 33 11.83 -42.38 -21.56
C PRO A 33 12.07 -41.49 -22.79
N ASN A 34 11.11 -40.61 -23.11
CA ASN A 34 11.20 -39.64 -24.23
C ASN A 34 11.64 -38.23 -23.78
N SER A 35 12.32 -38.17 -22.63
CA SER A 35 12.93 -36.93 -22.14
C SER A 35 14.44 -37.03 -22.14
N SER A 36 15.11 -35.93 -22.47
CA SER A 36 16.56 -35.78 -22.39
C SER A 36 16.92 -34.62 -21.48
N LEU A 37 18.11 -34.63 -20.90
CA LEU A 37 18.62 -33.46 -20.20
C LEU A 37 19.34 -32.56 -21.22
N ASN A 38 19.02 -31.27 -21.25
CA ASN A 38 19.82 -30.29 -21.99
C ASN A 38 21.17 -30.04 -21.28
N GLU A 39 22.04 -29.24 -21.91
CA GLU A 39 23.38 -28.89 -21.39
C GLU A 39 23.36 -28.28 -19.98
N ALA A 40 22.22 -27.71 -19.54
CA ALA A 40 22.02 -27.16 -18.21
C ALA A 40 21.45 -28.18 -17.20
N GLY A 41 21.34 -29.46 -17.56
CA GLY A 41 20.76 -30.50 -16.72
C GLY A 41 19.24 -30.39 -16.53
N LYS A 42 18.53 -29.68 -17.42
CA LYS A 42 17.06 -29.58 -17.40
C LYS A 42 16.43 -30.56 -18.38
N GLU A 43 15.36 -31.22 -17.94
CA GLU A 43 14.61 -32.16 -18.75
C GLU A 43 13.84 -31.49 -19.91
N VAL A 44 13.97 -32.06 -21.11
CA VAL A 44 13.41 -31.62 -22.40
C VAL A 44 12.71 -32.82 -23.05
N TYR A 45 11.51 -32.64 -23.61
CA TYR A 45 10.69 -33.71 -24.19
C TYR A 45 10.73 -33.63 -25.72
N THR A 46 10.98 -34.76 -26.40
CA THR A 46 11.07 -34.79 -27.88
C THR A 46 9.71 -34.90 -28.56
N GLU A 47 8.71 -35.53 -27.94
CA GLU A 47 7.34 -35.72 -28.48
C GLU A 47 6.30 -35.79 -27.35
N ALA A 48 5.99 -34.68 -26.69
CA ALA A 48 4.88 -34.62 -25.74
C ALA A 48 3.57 -34.32 -26.49
N LEU A 49 2.67 -35.30 -26.62
CA LEU A 49 1.37 -35.11 -27.27
C LEU A 49 0.45 -34.28 -26.37
N THR A 50 0.12 -33.07 -26.83
CA THR A 50 -0.89 -32.21 -26.22
C THR A 50 -2.28 -32.77 -26.49
N ILE A 51 -3.17 -32.65 -25.51
CA ILE A 51 -4.56 -33.08 -25.63
C ILE A 51 -5.41 -31.90 -26.14
N ALA A 52 -6.39 -32.18 -27.00
CA ALA A 52 -7.37 -31.18 -27.42
C ALA A 52 -8.27 -30.77 -26.25
N VAL A 53 -8.54 -29.48 -26.12
CA VAL A 53 -9.38 -28.90 -25.07
C VAL A 53 -10.63 -28.31 -25.71
N ASP A 54 -11.80 -28.68 -25.19
CA ASP A 54 -13.06 -28.03 -25.55
C ASP A 54 -13.01 -26.54 -25.16
N THR A 55 -13.09 -25.68 -26.18
CA THR A 55 -13.06 -24.21 -26.07
C THR A 55 -14.45 -23.57 -26.07
N SER A 56 -15.52 -24.37 -25.96
CA SER A 56 -16.87 -23.86 -25.72
C SER A 56 -16.93 -23.11 -24.39
N VAL A 57 -17.63 -21.98 -24.36
CA VAL A 57 -17.71 -21.09 -23.18
C VAL A 57 -18.26 -21.83 -21.94
N THR A 58 -19.28 -22.66 -22.14
CA THR A 58 -19.94 -23.45 -21.08
C THR A 58 -18.97 -24.37 -20.34
N SER A 59 -17.95 -24.87 -21.03
CA SER A 59 -16.96 -25.77 -20.44
C SER A 59 -16.00 -25.09 -19.43
N PHE A 60 -16.07 -23.76 -19.27
CA PHE A 60 -15.27 -22.96 -18.33
C PHE A 60 -16.10 -22.41 -17.14
N GLU A 61 -17.42 -22.54 -17.16
CA GLU A 61 -18.30 -21.97 -16.13
C GLU A 61 -18.16 -22.67 -14.77
N ASN A 62 -17.77 -23.94 -14.77
CA ASN A 62 -17.62 -24.80 -13.59
C ASN A 62 -16.17 -24.90 -13.07
N LEU A 63 -15.29 -23.99 -13.51
CA LEU A 63 -13.94 -23.91 -12.94
C LEU A 63 -14.00 -23.45 -11.48
N THR A 64 -13.27 -24.16 -10.63
CA THR A 64 -13.23 -23.85 -9.18
C THR A 64 -12.19 -22.77 -8.92
N VAL A 65 -12.66 -21.58 -8.56
CA VAL A 65 -11.84 -20.42 -8.17
C VAL A 65 -12.29 -19.97 -6.78
N LEU A 66 -11.38 -20.04 -5.80
CA LEU A 66 -11.71 -19.81 -4.38
C LEU A 66 -11.77 -18.32 -3.98
N ASP A 67 -11.35 -17.40 -4.86
CA ASP A 67 -11.64 -15.98 -4.70
C ASP A 67 -12.86 -15.56 -5.53
N ALA A 68 -13.99 -15.36 -4.86
CA ALA A 68 -15.21 -14.87 -5.50
C ALA A 68 -15.04 -13.50 -6.18
N THR A 69 -14.10 -12.66 -5.70
CA THR A 69 -13.79 -11.34 -6.29
C THR A 69 -13.27 -11.48 -7.72
N TYR A 70 -12.47 -12.51 -7.97
CA TYR A 70 -11.81 -12.73 -9.25
C TYR A 70 -12.42 -13.87 -10.08
N LYS A 71 -13.30 -14.71 -9.50
CA LYS A 71 -13.87 -15.91 -10.14
C LYS A 71 -14.32 -15.70 -11.59
N LYS A 72 -15.22 -14.74 -11.85
CA LYS A 72 -15.73 -14.51 -13.21
C LYS A 72 -14.64 -14.04 -14.17
N GLY A 73 -13.74 -13.18 -13.70
CA GLY A 73 -12.57 -12.73 -14.48
C GLY A 73 -11.65 -13.89 -14.83
N ILE A 74 -11.31 -14.74 -13.85
CA ILE A 74 -10.43 -15.91 -14.07
C ILE A 74 -11.06 -16.94 -14.99
N GLN A 75 -12.38 -17.19 -14.90
CA GLN A 75 -13.09 -18.07 -15.82
C GLN A 75 -13.00 -17.56 -17.26
N SER A 76 -13.24 -16.26 -17.46
CA SER A 76 -13.09 -15.61 -18.78
C SER A 76 -11.65 -15.65 -19.28
N GLU A 77 -10.66 -15.32 -18.43
CA GLU A 77 -9.24 -15.35 -18.79
C GLU A 77 -8.79 -16.78 -19.15
N THR A 78 -9.29 -17.80 -18.44
CA THR A 78 -8.98 -19.20 -18.75
C THR A 78 -9.55 -19.59 -20.12
N HIS A 79 -10.79 -19.19 -20.43
CA HIS A 79 -11.38 -19.41 -21.77
C HIS A 79 -10.56 -18.71 -22.88
N SER A 80 -10.19 -17.45 -22.68
CA SER A 80 -9.37 -16.70 -23.63
C SER A 80 -8.00 -17.35 -23.84
N TYR A 81 -7.37 -17.86 -22.77
CA TYR A 81 -6.09 -18.56 -22.87
C TYR A 81 -6.16 -19.76 -23.83
N TYR A 82 -7.12 -20.69 -23.66
CA TYR A 82 -7.20 -21.86 -24.55
C TYR A 82 -7.65 -21.50 -25.96
N THR A 83 -8.47 -20.46 -26.11
CA THR A 83 -8.84 -19.96 -27.44
C THR A 83 -7.59 -19.46 -28.18
N GLU A 84 -6.70 -18.74 -27.49
CA GLU A 84 -5.49 -18.16 -28.09
C GLU A 84 -4.32 -19.14 -28.19
N ASN A 85 -4.23 -20.14 -27.31
CA ASN A 85 -3.20 -21.19 -27.34
C ASN A 85 -3.54 -22.34 -28.33
N GLY A 86 -4.57 -22.17 -29.16
CA GLY A 86 -4.96 -23.15 -30.18
C GLY A 86 -5.66 -24.40 -29.64
N GLY A 87 -6.31 -24.32 -28.47
CA GLY A 87 -7.14 -25.39 -27.92
C GLY A 87 -6.35 -26.61 -27.43
N LYS A 88 -5.12 -26.40 -26.94
CA LYS A 88 -4.22 -27.47 -26.48
C LYS A 88 -3.91 -27.36 -25.00
N THR A 89 -3.74 -28.51 -24.35
CA THR A 89 -3.29 -28.57 -22.95
C THR A 89 -1.91 -27.94 -22.78
N ARG A 90 -1.69 -27.36 -21.59
CA ARG A 90 -0.42 -26.71 -21.22
C ARG A 90 0.30 -27.42 -20.10
N TRP A 91 -0.45 -27.96 -19.14
CA TRP A 91 0.06 -28.51 -17.90
C TRP A 91 0.18 -30.03 -17.95
N LEU A 92 -0.68 -30.69 -18.74
CA LEU A 92 -0.85 -32.13 -18.78
C LEU A 92 -0.70 -32.64 -20.22
N PHE A 93 0.20 -33.60 -20.44
CA PHE A 93 0.32 -34.33 -21.70
C PHE A 93 -0.38 -35.69 -21.60
N GLU A 94 -0.52 -36.41 -22.71
CA GLU A 94 -1.19 -37.72 -22.73
C GLU A 94 -0.62 -38.69 -21.69
N ASP A 95 0.70 -38.84 -21.62
CA ASP A 95 1.33 -39.87 -20.79
C ASP A 95 1.92 -39.36 -19.48
N ILE A 96 2.16 -38.05 -19.36
CA ILE A 96 2.88 -37.46 -18.24
C ILE A 96 2.44 -36.01 -17.93
N PRO A 97 2.40 -35.57 -16.65
CA PRO A 97 2.30 -34.15 -16.32
C PRO A 97 3.52 -33.37 -16.81
N SER A 98 3.33 -32.18 -17.37
CA SER A 98 4.45 -31.34 -17.82
C SER A 98 5.39 -30.95 -16.68
N ARG A 99 6.64 -30.62 -17.04
CA ARG A 99 7.63 -30.03 -16.12
C ARG A 99 7.10 -28.78 -15.42
N ILE A 100 6.38 -27.92 -16.15
CA ILE A 100 5.86 -26.65 -15.59
C ILE A 100 4.74 -26.87 -14.56
N PHE A 101 3.98 -27.97 -14.65
CA PHE A 101 3.02 -28.34 -13.60
C PHE A 101 3.73 -28.64 -12.28
N SER A 102 4.78 -29.45 -12.32
CA SER A 102 5.60 -29.75 -11.14
C SER A 102 6.23 -28.48 -10.55
N GLN A 103 6.74 -27.58 -11.40
CA GLN A 103 7.26 -26.29 -10.96
C GLN A 103 6.19 -25.41 -10.32
N TYR A 104 4.97 -25.41 -10.86
CA TYR A 104 3.86 -24.64 -10.30
C TYR A 104 3.45 -25.15 -8.91
N ILE A 105 3.35 -26.47 -8.72
CA ILE A 105 3.03 -27.07 -7.42
C ILE A 105 4.11 -26.77 -6.37
N GLU A 106 5.39 -26.74 -6.75
CA GLU A 106 6.46 -26.35 -5.84
C GLU A 106 6.45 -24.84 -5.56
N ALA A 107 6.21 -24.00 -6.57
CA ALA A 107 6.07 -22.55 -6.38
C ALA A 107 4.94 -22.21 -5.39
N LEU A 108 3.80 -22.90 -5.48
CA LEU A 108 2.69 -22.77 -4.54
C LEU A 108 3.02 -23.24 -3.11
N LYS A 109 4.07 -24.03 -2.89
CA LYS A 109 4.48 -24.42 -1.54
C LYS A 109 5.19 -23.26 -0.83
N CYS A 110 6.01 -22.51 -1.56
CA CYS A 110 6.87 -21.47 -1.00
C CYS A 110 6.13 -20.14 -0.71
N ILE A 111 4.93 -19.94 -1.28
CA ILE A 111 4.19 -18.67 -1.16
C ILE A 111 3.67 -18.39 0.26
N GLU A 112 3.71 -19.38 1.15
CA GLU A 112 3.43 -19.16 2.56
C GLU A 112 4.36 -18.14 3.20
N GLU A 113 5.61 -18.07 2.74
CA GLU A 113 6.60 -17.10 3.17
C GLU A 113 6.23 -15.66 2.76
N ASP A 114 5.46 -15.53 1.69
CA ASP A 114 4.91 -14.26 1.18
C ASP A 114 3.55 -13.91 1.82
N GLY A 115 3.13 -14.69 2.82
CA GLY A 115 1.89 -14.49 3.56
C GLY A 115 0.63 -14.85 2.76
N LEU A 116 0.77 -15.75 1.78
CA LEU A 116 -0.33 -16.34 1.02
C LEU A 116 -0.62 -17.76 1.52
N ASN A 117 -1.83 -18.28 1.27
CA ASN A 117 -2.18 -19.67 1.57
C ASN A 117 -2.11 -20.50 0.28
N PRO A 118 -1.26 -21.55 0.19
CA PRO A 118 -1.21 -22.49 -0.93
C PRO A 118 -2.56 -23.06 -1.35
N GLU A 119 -3.44 -23.32 -0.38
CA GLU A 119 -4.73 -23.95 -0.64
C GLU A 119 -5.77 -22.99 -1.23
N THR A 120 -5.53 -21.67 -1.18
CA THR A 120 -6.28 -20.71 -2.02
C THR A 120 -6.19 -21.07 -3.51
N TYR A 121 -5.09 -21.70 -3.91
CA TYR A 121 -4.80 -22.17 -5.27
C TYR A 121 -4.89 -23.70 -5.38
N ARG A 122 -5.57 -24.33 -4.42
CA ARG A 122 -5.90 -25.77 -4.43
C ARG A 122 -4.67 -26.66 -4.61
N ARG A 123 -3.50 -26.26 -4.08
CA ARG A 123 -2.22 -26.95 -4.33
C ARG A 123 -2.31 -28.45 -4.05
N SER A 124 -2.78 -28.83 -2.86
CA SER A 124 -2.83 -30.23 -2.43
C SER A 124 -3.89 -31.00 -3.21
N ALA A 125 -5.06 -30.39 -3.43
CA ALA A 125 -6.14 -31.00 -4.21
C ALA A 125 -5.75 -31.26 -5.66
N LEU A 126 -5.15 -30.27 -6.35
CA LEU A 126 -4.69 -30.39 -7.74
C LEU A 126 -3.60 -31.45 -7.89
N LYS A 127 -2.59 -31.45 -7.00
CA LYS A 127 -1.55 -32.47 -7.02
C LYS A 127 -2.15 -33.87 -6.91
N LYS A 128 -3.05 -34.08 -5.94
CA LYS A 128 -3.69 -35.39 -5.69
C LYS A 128 -4.49 -35.89 -6.89
N VAL A 129 -5.30 -35.03 -7.52
CA VAL A 129 -6.12 -35.45 -8.67
C VAL A 129 -5.29 -35.70 -9.92
N VAL A 130 -4.20 -34.95 -10.13
CA VAL A 130 -3.26 -35.20 -11.23
C VAL A 130 -2.51 -36.51 -11.02
N ASP A 131 -1.91 -36.73 -9.84
CA ASP A 131 -1.21 -38.00 -9.53
C ASP A 131 -2.16 -39.21 -9.75
N SER A 132 -3.42 -39.08 -9.33
CA SER A 132 -4.44 -40.12 -9.51
C SER A 132 -4.79 -40.32 -10.99
N ALA A 133 -4.89 -39.25 -11.77
CA ALA A 133 -5.23 -39.33 -13.19
C ALA A 133 -4.21 -40.14 -13.99
N TYR A 134 -2.92 -39.98 -13.70
CA TYR A 134 -1.86 -40.74 -14.38
C TYR A 134 -1.70 -42.14 -13.79
N LYS A 135 -1.77 -42.30 -12.46
CA LYS A 135 -1.70 -43.62 -11.82
C LYS A 135 -2.77 -44.59 -12.33
N TYR A 136 -3.99 -44.11 -12.53
CA TYR A 136 -5.13 -44.91 -12.98
C TYR A 136 -5.44 -44.77 -14.47
N LYS A 137 -4.55 -44.14 -15.25
CA LYS A 137 -4.68 -43.96 -16.71
C LYS A 137 -6.06 -43.43 -17.12
N LEU A 138 -6.53 -42.37 -16.45
CA LEU A 138 -7.82 -41.77 -16.73
C LEU A 138 -7.89 -41.19 -18.17
N PRO A 139 -9.09 -41.07 -18.76
CA PRO A 139 -9.26 -40.60 -20.14
C PRO A 139 -8.71 -39.19 -20.40
N ASN A 140 -8.34 -38.92 -21.65
CA ASN A 140 -7.78 -37.63 -22.07
C ASN A 140 -8.75 -36.46 -21.84
N ASP A 141 -10.05 -36.64 -21.99
CA ASP A 141 -11.05 -35.59 -21.68
C ASP A 141 -11.02 -35.17 -20.21
N TYR A 142 -10.77 -36.11 -19.30
CA TYR A 142 -10.63 -35.80 -17.87
C TYR A 142 -9.33 -35.04 -17.61
N LYS A 143 -8.21 -35.41 -18.26
CA LYS A 143 -6.95 -34.67 -18.18
C LYS A 143 -7.10 -33.26 -18.77
N ALA A 144 -7.78 -33.09 -19.90
CA ALA A 144 -8.08 -31.79 -20.49
C ALA A 144 -8.92 -30.91 -19.54
N TYR A 145 -9.91 -31.50 -18.86
CA TYR A 145 -10.66 -30.80 -17.79
C TYR A 145 -9.75 -30.38 -16.63
N LEU A 146 -8.87 -31.26 -16.14
CA LEU A 146 -7.91 -30.92 -15.08
C LEU A 146 -6.94 -29.81 -15.52
N ASP A 147 -6.49 -29.82 -16.78
CA ASP A 147 -5.62 -28.78 -17.35
C ASP A 147 -6.27 -27.40 -17.20
N LYS A 148 -7.57 -27.28 -17.53
CA LYS A 148 -8.33 -26.04 -17.32
C LYS A 148 -8.39 -25.62 -15.85
N GLN A 149 -8.53 -26.57 -14.92
CA GLN A 149 -8.53 -26.29 -13.47
C GLN A 149 -7.18 -25.77 -12.98
N ILE A 150 -6.08 -26.31 -13.51
CA ILE A 150 -4.72 -25.85 -13.21
C ILE A 150 -4.51 -24.44 -13.77
N THR A 151 -4.92 -24.18 -15.02
CA THR A 151 -4.86 -22.85 -15.63
C THR A 151 -5.63 -21.80 -14.83
N ALA A 152 -6.85 -22.10 -14.40
CA ALA A 152 -7.63 -21.19 -13.54
C ALA A 152 -6.91 -20.89 -12.22
N SER A 153 -6.31 -21.91 -11.61
CA SER A 153 -5.54 -21.74 -10.37
C SER A 153 -4.30 -20.87 -10.58
N PHE A 154 -3.58 -21.10 -11.68
CA PHE A 154 -2.40 -20.33 -12.05
C PHE A 154 -2.74 -18.86 -12.31
N LEU A 155 -3.78 -18.59 -13.08
CA LEU A 155 -4.23 -17.23 -13.37
C LEU A 155 -4.72 -16.51 -12.11
N LEU A 156 -5.40 -17.21 -11.19
CA LEU A 156 -5.74 -16.64 -9.89
C LEU A 156 -4.47 -16.27 -9.11
N PHE A 157 -3.46 -17.14 -9.12
CA PHE A 157 -2.18 -16.91 -8.45
C PHE A 157 -1.45 -15.68 -8.99
N THR A 158 -1.24 -15.60 -10.30
CA THR A 158 -0.60 -14.44 -10.94
C THR A 158 -1.41 -13.16 -10.74
N LYS A 159 -2.74 -13.25 -10.70
CA LYS A 159 -3.61 -12.12 -10.39
C LYS A 159 -3.37 -11.60 -8.97
N HIS A 160 -3.29 -12.48 -7.98
CA HIS A 160 -3.02 -12.09 -6.60
C HIS A 160 -1.62 -11.50 -6.43
N LEU A 161 -0.61 -12.00 -7.14
CA LEU A 161 0.74 -11.44 -7.09
C LEU A 161 0.80 -10.01 -7.64
N THR A 162 0.05 -9.73 -8.70
CA THR A 162 0.12 -8.45 -9.44
C THR A 162 -0.92 -7.42 -9.00
N SER A 163 -2.05 -7.85 -8.43
CA SER A 163 -3.19 -6.99 -8.09
C SER A 163 -3.60 -7.03 -6.61
N GLY A 164 -2.98 -7.93 -5.84
CA GLY A 164 -3.36 -8.26 -4.47
C GLY A 164 -4.75 -8.92 -4.34
N ARG A 165 -5.13 -9.21 -3.10
CA ARG A 165 -6.35 -9.95 -2.70
C ARG A 165 -7.45 -9.08 -2.10
N PHE A 166 -7.19 -7.79 -1.90
CA PHE A 166 -8.18 -6.89 -1.32
C PHE A 166 -9.43 -6.76 -2.19
N SER A 167 -10.57 -7.02 -1.57
CA SER A 167 -11.88 -6.68 -2.14
C SER A 167 -12.13 -5.16 -2.08
N LYS A 168 -13.16 -4.67 -2.76
CA LYS A 168 -13.58 -3.25 -2.63
C LYS A 168 -13.93 -2.88 -1.19
N ARG A 169 -14.43 -3.84 -0.39
CA ARG A 169 -14.78 -3.63 1.02
C ARG A 169 -13.56 -3.26 1.86
N ALA A 170 -12.38 -3.79 1.52
CA ALA A 170 -11.13 -3.55 2.23
C ALA A 170 -10.66 -2.07 2.19
N TYR A 171 -11.26 -1.24 1.33
CA TYR A 171 -10.94 0.20 1.25
C TYR A 171 -11.85 1.04 2.15
N GLY A 172 -12.98 0.49 2.61
CA GLY A 172 -13.97 1.21 3.40
C GLY A 172 -14.44 2.48 2.68
N LYS A 173 -14.41 3.60 3.41
CA LYS A 173 -14.75 4.94 2.89
C LYS A 173 -13.57 5.67 2.22
N HIS A 174 -12.39 5.06 2.20
CA HIS A 174 -11.16 5.70 1.74
C HIS A 174 -10.90 5.39 0.27
N THR A 175 -10.40 6.38 -0.47
CA THR A 175 -10.13 6.24 -1.90
C THR A 175 -8.81 5.51 -2.15
N TRP A 176 -8.90 4.33 -2.75
CA TRP A 176 -7.76 3.56 -3.26
C TRP A 176 -7.90 3.39 -4.77
N ILE A 177 -6.93 3.90 -5.53
CA ILE A 177 -6.88 3.74 -6.99
C ILE A 177 -5.69 2.85 -7.30
N LYS A 178 -5.97 1.58 -7.61
CA LYS A 178 -4.93 0.63 -8.03
C LYS A 178 -4.26 1.11 -9.31
N PRO A 179 -2.94 0.94 -9.46
CA PRO A 179 -2.28 1.18 -10.74
C PRO A 179 -2.84 0.23 -11.80
N LYS A 180 -2.89 0.69 -13.05
CA LYS A 180 -3.27 -0.17 -14.18
C LYS A 180 -2.09 -1.09 -14.50
N TYR A 181 -2.32 -2.39 -14.47
CA TYR A 181 -1.33 -3.36 -14.93
C TYR A 181 -1.30 -3.37 -16.46
N LYS A 182 -0.11 -3.25 -17.06
CA LYS A 182 0.05 -3.09 -18.51
C LYS A 182 -0.22 -4.38 -19.30
N TYR A 183 0.03 -5.53 -18.68
CA TYR A 183 -0.02 -6.84 -19.34
C TYR A 183 -1.33 -7.57 -19.02
N ARG A 184 -1.82 -8.39 -19.96
CA ARG A 184 -2.94 -9.28 -19.65
C ARG A 184 -2.43 -10.42 -18.79
N ASN A 185 -3.27 -10.90 -17.89
CA ASN A 185 -2.89 -11.95 -16.94
C ASN A 185 -2.48 -13.26 -17.66
N ILE A 186 -3.04 -13.52 -18.84
CA ILE A 186 -2.77 -14.72 -19.64
C ILE A 186 -1.47 -14.66 -20.43
N ASP A 187 -0.93 -13.45 -20.67
CA ASP A 187 0.24 -13.27 -21.55
C ASP A 187 1.46 -14.01 -21.01
N MET A 188 1.60 -14.12 -19.68
CA MET A 188 2.71 -14.87 -19.09
C MET A 188 2.63 -16.36 -19.42
N LEU A 189 1.43 -16.96 -19.43
CA LEU A 189 1.26 -18.38 -19.75
C LEU A 189 1.36 -18.64 -21.25
N LEU A 190 0.86 -17.71 -22.08
CA LEU A 190 0.96 -17.80 -23.56
C LEU A 190 2.42 -17.80 -24.05
N HIS A 191 3.28 -17.02 -23.40
CA HIS A 191 4.69 -16.89 -23.80
C HIS A 191 5.64 -17.73 -22.94
N LEU A 192 5.13 -18.61 -22.08
CA LEU A 192 5.97 -19.51 -21.30
C LEU A 192 6.35 -20.70 -22.17
N GLY A 193 7.62 -20.83 -22.55
CA GLY A 193 8.13 -22.00 -23.27
C GLY A 193 8.37 -23.22 -22.38
N ASP A 194 8.52 -24.41 -22.98
CA ASP A 194 8.73 -25.67 -22.23
C ASP A 194 10.09 -25.72 -21.51
N ASN A 195 11.06 -24.91 -21.95
CA ASN A 195 12.38 -24.78 -21.35
C ASN A 195 12.50 -23.58 -20.38
N ASP A 196 11.46 -22.76 -20.27
CA ASP A 196 11.49 -21.56 -19.44
C ASP A 196 11.51 -21.90 -17.96
N ASP A 197 12.18 -21.05 -17.18
CA ASP A 197 12.16 -21.14 -15.73
C ASP A 197 10.91 -20.45 -15.16
N LEU A 198 9.89 -21.24 -14.81
CA LEU A 198 8.63 -20.71 -14.27
C LEU A 198 8.86 -19.94 -12.95
N GLU A 199 9.78 -20.41 -12.11
CA GLU A 199 10.09 -19.74 -10.84
C GLU A 199 10.67 -18.35 -11.10
N ALA A 200 11.61 -18.23 -12.05
CA ALA A 200 12.17 -16.94 -12.44
C ALA A 200 11.11 -15.99 -13.02
N LYS A 201 10.16 -16.49 -13.83
CA LYS A 201 9.04 -15.68 -14.34
C LYS A 201 8.13 -15.21 -13.21
N LEU A 202 7.76 -16.09 -12.29
CA LEU A 202 6.94 -15.75 -11.12
C LEU A 202 7.66 -14.76 -10.19
N ALA A 203 8.97 -14.91 -9.98
CA ALA A 203 9.78 -14.01 -9.16
C ALA A 203 9.69 -12.55 -9.64
N SER A 204 9.51 -12.35 -10.96
CA SER A 204 9.36 -11.02 -11.55
C SER A 204 8.06 -10.30 -11.19
N LEU A 205 7.03 -11.05 -10.75
CA LEU A 205 5.71 -10.53 -10.38
C LEU A 205 5.63 -10.04 -8.92
N TYR A 206 6.60 -10.41 -8.07
CA TYR A 206 6.63 -9.98 -6.69
C TYR A 206 7.13 -8.53 -6.54
N PRO A 207 6.77 -7.83 -5.44
CA PRO A 207 7.36 -6.55 -5.14
C PRO A 207 8.89 -6.64 -4.98
N LYS A 208 9.61 -5.83 -5.75
CA LYS A 208 11.09 -5.91 -5.86
C LYS A 208 11.83 -5.08 -4.81
N GLY A 209 11.17 -4.11 -4.18
CA GLY A 209 11.79 -3.16 -3.25
C GLY A 209 12.35 -3.80 -1.98
N GLU A 210 13.43 -3.22 -1.44
CA GLU A 210 14.11 -3.72 -0.23
C GLU A 210 13.18 -3.89 0.97
N GLN A 211 12.20 -2.98 1.13
CA GLN A 211 11.23 -3.06 2.22
C GLN A 211 10.39 -4.34 2.17
N TYR A 212 9.98 -4.80 0.99
CA TYR A 212 9.23 -6.06 0.86
C TYR A 212 10.08 -7.25 1.31
N ARG A 213 11.34 -7.33 0.86
CA ARG A 213 12.28 -8.39 1.24
C ARG A 213 12.53 -8.43 2.75
N ARG A 214 12.74 -7.26 3.37
CA ARG A 214 12.93 -7.15 4.83
C ARG A 214 11.67 -7.53 5.61
N MET A 215 10.48 -7.13 5.13
CA MET A 215 9.21 -7.55 5.72
C MET A 215 9.00 -9.04 5.61
N LYS A 216 9.25 -9.64 4.44
CA LYS A 216 9.18 -11.09 4.21
C LYS A 216 10.08 -11.83 5.20
N TYR A 217 11.34 -11.42 5.31
CA TYR A 217 12.29 -12.02 6.25
C TYR A 217 11.79 -11.95 7.70
N LYS A 218 11.36 -10.76 8.16
CA LYS A 218 10.83 -10.59 9.52
C LYS A 218 9.55 -11.39 9.75
N TYR A 219 8.70 -11.49 8.73
CA TYR A 219 7.47 -12.27 8.80
C TYR A 219 7.76 -13.76 8.99
N ILE A 220 8.70 -14.33 8.23
CA ILE A 220 9.14 -15.72 8.38
C ILE A 220 9.68 -15.96 9.79
N GLN A 221 10.53 -15.07 10.30
CA GLN A 221 11.06 -15.16 11.67
C GLN A 221 9.95 -15.21 12.72
N LEU A 222 8.92 -14.36 12.60
CA LEU A 222 7.81 -14.33 13.55
C LEU A 222 6.83 -15.51 13.35
N LYS A 223 6.67 -16.01 12.13
CA LYS A 223 5.84 -17.18 11.82
C LYS A 223 6.39 -18.44 12.49
N ASN A 224 7.71 -18.60 12.54
CA ASN A 224 8.38 -19.77 13.11
C ASN A 224 8.59 -19.69 14.64
N GLN A 225 8.19 -18.59 15.28
CA GLN A 225 8.25 -18.44 16.74
C GLN A 225 6.91 -18.83 17.39
N PRO A 226 6.93 -19.37 18.61
CA PRO A 226 5.70 -19.50 19.40
C PRO A 226 5.08 -18.12 19.56
N LEU A 227 3.81 -17.99 19.18
CA LEU A 227 3.09 -16.73 19.30
C LEU A 227 2.88 -16.42 20.77
N ASP A 228 3.22 -15.20 21.14
CA ASP A 228 2.98 -14.71 22.49
C ASP A 228 1.46 -14.65 22.76
N THR A 229 1.01 -15.29 23.84
CA THR A 229 -0.40 -15.42 24.22
C THR A 229 -0.87 -14.27 25.09
N ILE A 230 -0.21 -13.11 25.03
CA ILE A 230 -0.61 -11.90 25.78
C ILE A 230 -2.11 -11.67 25.59
N ARG A 231 -2.83 -11.67 26.72
CA ARG A 231 -4.25 -11.32 26.79
C ARG A 231 -4.49 -9.98 26.11
N ILE A 232 -5.37 -9.97 25.14
CA ILE A 232 -5.81 -8.76 24.45
C ILE A 232 -6.78 -8.03 25.38
N ILE A 233 -6.44 -6.81 25.77
CA ILE A 233 -7.31 -5.95 26.57
C ILE A 233 -8.38 -5.38 25.67
N LYS A 234 -9.64 -5.52 26.07
CA LYS A 234 -10.79 -4.99 25.33
C LYS A 234 -11.74 -4.35 26.32
N PHE A 235 -12.23 -3.17 25.97
CA PHE A 235 -13.31 -2.50 26.68
C PHE A 235 -14.55 -2.51 25.78
N SER A 236 -15.72 -2.74 26.38
CA SER A 236 -17.01 -2.71 25.70
C SER A 236 -17.38 -1.28 25.26
N ASP A 237 -17.09 -0.28 26.09
CA ASP A 237 -17.25 1.14 25.74
C ASP A 237 -16.04 2.01 26.14
N PRO A 238 -14.95 2.00 25.34
CA PRO A 238 -13.77 2.80 25.64
C PRO A 238 -14.01 4.33 25.61
N LYS A 239 -15.18 4.80 25.15
CA LYS A 239 -15.50 6.23 25.15
C LYS A 239 -15.84 6.75 26.56
N ASN A 240 -16.32 5.88 27.44
CA ASN A 240 -16.62 6.20 28.83
C ASN A 240 -15.39 6.04 29.73
N PHE A 241 -14.21 5.73 29.16
CA PHE A 241 -12.96 5.62 29.90
C PHE A 241 -12.49 7.02 30.35
N VAL A 242 -13.03 7.51 31.46
CA VAL A 242 -12.75 8.81 32.08
C VAL A 242 -12.55 8.65 33.59
N TYR A 243 -12.12 9.70 34.29
CA TYR A 243 -11.94 9.67 35.74
C TYR A 243 -13.22 9.17 36.46
N GLY A 244 -13.09 8.22 37.38
CA GLY A 244 -14.18 7.58 38.11
C GLY A 244 -14.84 6.39 37.38
N TYR A 245 -14.50 6.13 36.12
CA TYR A 245 -14.99 4.95 35.41
C TYR A 245 -14.42 3.67 36.05
N THR A 246 -15.28 2.68 36.32
CA THR A 246 -14.88 1.42 36.95
C THR A 246 -15.21 0.24 36.04
N ASP A 247 -14.22 -0.64 35.82
CA ASP A 247 -14.38 -1.88 35.05
C ASP A 247 -13.26 -2.86 35.43
N PRO A 248 -13.52 -4.18 35.57
CA PRO A 248 -12.49 -5.18 35.86
C PRO A 248 -11.29 -5.17 34.88
N GLU A 249 -11.48 -4.74 33.63
CA GLU A 249 -10.41 -4.61 32.64
C GLU A 249 -9.45 -3.44 32.94
N VAL A 250 -9.83 -2.48 33.80
CA VAL A 250 -8.95 -1.36 34.21
C VAL A 250 -7.72 -1.88 34.94
N GLU A 251 -7.86 -2.87 35.82
CA GLU A 251 -6.74 -3.50 36.50
C GLU A 251 -5.82 -4.23 35.50
N SER A 252 -6.41 -4.92 34.53
CA SER A 252 -5.67 -5.58 33.45
C SER A 252 -4.87 -4.56 32.62
N LEU A 253 -5.45 -3.39 32.35
CA LEU A 253 -4.79 -2.27 31.70
C LEU A 253 -3.62 -1.71 32.51
N ARG A 254 -3.77 -1.49 33.81
CA ARG A 254 -2.67 -1.06 34.71
C ARG A 254 -1.50 -2.03 34.63
N ASN A 255 -1.79 -3.33 34.71
CA ASN A 255 -0.79 -4.38 34.62
C ASN A 255 -0.08 -4.41 33.26
N ALA A 256 -0.81 -4.24 32.16
CA ALA A 256 -0.21 -4.19 30.83
C ALA A 256 0.67 -2.94 30.61
N LEU A 257 0.25 -1.79 31.13
CA LEU A 257 1.05 -0.56 31.11
C LEU A 257 2.33 -0.73 31.95
N ALA A 258 2.22 -1.31 33.15
CA ALA A 258 3.36 -1.60 34.02
C ALA A 258 4.40 -2.49 33.32
N LYS A 259 3.97 -3.57 32.65
CA LYS A 259 4.86 -4.45 31.85
C LYS A 259 5.57 -3.72 30.71
N LYS A 260 4.99 -2.61 30.22
CA LYS A 260 5.57 -1.75 29.18
C LYS A 260 6.38 -0.57 29.74
N GLY A 261 6.57 -0.49 31.06
CA GLY A 261 7.33 0.58 31.73
C GLY A 261 6.50 1.82 32.13
N PHE A 262 5.18 1.73 32.07
CA PHE A 262 4.23 2.82 32.36
C PHE A 262 3.33 2.47 33.56
N GLY A 263 3.92 1.94 34.64
CA GLY A 263 3.17 1.56 35.84
C GLY A 263 2.49 2.76 36.51
N SER A 264 1.36 2.49 37.18
CA SER A 264 0.65 3.42 38.06
C SER A 264 0.19 2.67 39.30
N VAL A 265 0.23 3.33 40.46
CA VAL A 265 -0.32 2.80 41.71
C VAL A 265 -1.71 3.41 41.89
N PRO A 266 -2.78 2.61 41.99
CA PRO A 266 -4.14 3.13 42.15
C PRO A 266 -4.26 3.92 43.45
N LYS A 267 -5.07 4.99 43.45
CA LYS A 267 -5.34 5.77 44.66
C LYS A 267 -6.18 5.00 45.68
N ILE A 268 -7.21 4.30 45.22
CA ILE A 268 -8.17 3.57 46.07
C ILE A 268 -8.46 2.21 45.43
N ASP A 269 -9.23 2.19 44.32
CA ASP A 269 -9.64 0.97 43.65
C ASP A 269 -8.77 0.70 42.40
N PRO A 270 -8.11 -0.48 42.28
CA PRO A 270 -7.37 -0.86 41.07
C PRO A 270 -8.23 -0.94 39.80
N GLN A 271 -9.55 -1.15 39.94
CA GLN A 271 -10.52 -1.25 38.84
C GLN A 271 -11.12 0.12 38.45
N GLU A 272 -10.79 1.19 39.18
CA GLU A 272 -11.23 2.55 38.86
C GLU A 272 -10.17 3.30 38.05
N VAL A 273 -10.62 4.09 37.07
CA VAL A 273 -9.80 5.05 36.34
C VAL A 273 -9.59 6.29 37.19
N ASP A 274 -8.38 6.45 37.72
CA ASP A 274 -7.98 7.59 38.54
C ASP A 274 -6.97 8.49 37.81
N SER A 275 -6.54 9.56 38.49
CA SER A 275 -5.55 10.49 37.95
C SER A 275 -4.18 9.83 37.68
N THR A 276 -3.84 8.76 38.41
CA THR A 276 -2.55 8.07 38.26
C THR A 276 -2.52 7.25 36.97
N LEU A 277 -3.62 6.57 36.63
CA LEU A 277 -3.78 5.82 35.38
C LEU A 277 -3.82 6.76 34.17
N ILE A 278 -4.56 7.86 34.27
CA ILE A 278 -4.62 8.87 33.20
C ILE A 278 -3.22 9.40 32.89
N TRP A 279 -2.41 9.68 33.92
CA TRP A 279 -1.04 10.13 33.73
C TRP A 279 -0.13 9.06 33.11
N ALA A 280 -0.25 7.79 33.54
CA ALA A 280 0.46 6.68 32.93
C ALA A 280 0.11 6.50 31.45
N LEU A 281 -1.17 6.61 31.10
CA LEU A 281 -1.65 6.58 29.71
C LEU A 281 -1.06 7.72 28.88
N LYS A 282 -1.05 8.96 29.40
CA LYS A 282 -0.44 10.11 28.71
C LYS A 282 1.04 9.88 28.42
N ARG A 283 1.78 9.28 29.35
CA ARG A 283 3.19 8.92 29.14
C ARG A 283 3.34 7.84 28.08
N PHE A 284 2.52 6.79 28.13
CA PHE A 284 2.51 5.73 27.13
C PHE A 284 2.16 6.26 25.74
N GLN A 285 1.14 7.12 25.63
CA GLN A 285 0.76 7.73 24.37
C GLN A 285 1.91 8.56 23.79
N ARG A 286 2.51 9.43 24.61
CA ARG A 286 3.65 10.25 24.19
C ARG A 286 4.83 9.42 23.69
N SER A 287 5.21 8.36 24.41
CA SER A 287 6.33 7.49 24.00
C SER A 287 6.06 6.71 22.73
N ASN A 288 4.79 6.62 22.31
CA ASN A 288 4.36 5.90 21.12
C ASN A 288 3.88 6.83 19.99
N GLY A 289 4.15 8.13 20.09
CA GLY A 289 3.78 9.12 19.07
C GLY A 289 2.26 9.33 18.91
N LEU A 290 1.49 8.98 19.94
CA LEU A 290 0.04 9.24 20.02
C LEU A 290 -0.22 10.58 20.72
N THR A 291 -1.42 11.14 20.54
CA THR A 291 -1.86 12.31 21.31
C THR A 291 -1.91 11.95 22.80
N PRO A 292 -1.18 12.66 23.68
CA PRO A 292 -1.14 12.36 25.12
C PRO A 292 -2.34 12.98 25.86
N ASP A 293 -3.55 12.57 25.48
CA ASP A 293 -4.82 13.04 26.07
C ASP A 293 -5.25 12.22 27.30
N GLY A 294 -4.68 11.04 27.51
CA GLY A 294 -5.03 10.10 28.58
C GLY A 294 -6.28 9.27 28.26
N SER A 295 -6.83 9.41 27.07
CA SER A 295 -8.03 8.71 26.61
C SER A 295 -7.68 7.35 26.00
N LEU A 296 -8.54 6.36 26.22
CA LEU A 296 -8.34 5.01 25.72
C LEU A 296 -8.94 4.79 24.33
N GLY A 297 -8.57 5.65 23.37
CA GLY A 297 -9.03 5.55 21.98
C GLY A 297 -8.52 4.28 21.26
N ILE A 298 -9.10 4.00 20.08
CA ILE A 298 -8.77 2.83 19.25
C ILE A 298 -7.25 2.71 18.98
N GLN A 299 -6.57 3.83 18.74
CA GLN A 299 -5.13 3.86 18.48
C GLN A 299 -4.31 3.50 19.72
N THR A 300 -4.69 4.03 20.90
CA THR A 300 -4.07 3.67 22.19
C THR A 300 -4.23 2.18 22.46
N LEU A 301 -5.43 1.63 22.28
CA LEU A 301 -5.72 0.20 22.46
C LEU A 301 -4.94 -0.68 21.48
N ASN A 302 -4.91 -0.33 20.19
CA ASN A 302 -4.16 -1.07 19.19
C ASN A 302 -2.66 -1.11 19.53
N ARG A 303 -2.11 0.00 20.02
CA ARG A 303 -0.70 0.09 20.42
C ARG A 303 -0.40 -0.68 21.70
N LEU A 304 -1.32 -0.62 22.67
CA LEU A 304 -1.22 -1.38 23.91
C LEU A 304 -1.23 -2.90 23.65
N ASN A 305 -2.18 -3.35 22.83
CA ASN A 305 -2.34 -4.76 22.45
C ASN A 305 -1.32 -5.23 21.39
N MET A 306 -0.34 -4.41 21.05
CA MET A 306 0.71 -4.79 20.12
C MET A 306 1.59 -5.89 20.73
N ASN A 307 1.60 -7.05 20.07
CA ASN A 307 2.43 -8.22 20.39
C ASN A 307 3.03 -8.81 19.10
N LYS A 308 3.86 -9.85 19.22
CA LYS A 308 4.51 -10.51 18.07
C LYS A 308 3.52 -11.07 17.05
N ALA A 309 2.39 -11.61 17.51
CA ALA A 309 1.34 -12.12 16.62
C ALA A 309 0.72 -11.01 15.79
N ARG A 310 0.38 -9.88 16.41
CA ARG A 310 -0.14 -8.70 15.72
C ARG A 310 0.90 -8.11 14.77
N GLN A 311 2.16 -8.05 15.18
CA GLN A 311 3.25 -7.60 14.31
C GLN A 311 3.39 -8.48 13.07
N ARG A 312 3.34 -9.81 13.22
CA ARG A 312 3.34 -10.76 12.09
C ARG A 312 2.16 -10.51 11.15
N ASP A 313 0.97 -10.33 11.71
CA ASP A 313 -0.24 -10.04 10.92
C ASP A 313 -0.10 -8.72 10.15
N LEU A 314 0.46 -7.68 10.79
CA LEU A 314 0.75 -6.39 10.12
C LEU A 314 1.82 -6.50 9.03
N LEU A 315 2.86 -7.31 9.20
CA LEU A 315 3.84 -7.57 8.14
C LEU A 315 3.16 -8.21 6.93
N ARG A 316 2.36 -9.25 7.16
CA ARG A 316 1.57 -9.91 6.11
C ARG A 316 0.63 -8.93 5.41
N LEU A 317 -0.07 -8.09 6.17
CA LEU A 317 -0.96 -7.07 5.63
C LEU A 317 -0.20 -6.07 4.75
N ASN A 318 0.95 -5.57 5.20
CA ASN A 318 1.69 -4.56 4.47
C ASN A 318 2.39 -5.15 3.24
N MET A 319 2.82 -6.42 3.28
CA MET A 319 3.23 -7.16 2.07
C MET A 319 2.08 -7.29 1.06
N GLU A 320 0.83 -7.48 1.52
CA GLU A 320 -0.35 -7.45 0.65
C GLU A 320 -0.57 -6.07 0.02
N ARG A 321 -0.45 -4.99 0.80
CA ARG A 321 -0.53 -3.61 0.28
C ARG A 321 0.55 -3.33 -0.78
N MET A 322 1.76 -3.87 -0.60
CA MET A 322 2.84 -3.77 -1.58
C MET A 322 2.55 -4.53 -2.87
N ARG A 323 1.84 -5.67 -2.83
CA ARG A 323 1.35 -6.36 -4.04
C ARG A 323 0.31 -5.54 -4.79
N VAL A 324 -0.58 -4.86 -4.07
CA VAL A 324 -1.59 -3.97 -4.70
C VAL A 324 -0.95 -2.80 -5.45
N PHE A 325 0.18 -2.28 -4.95
CA PHE A 325 0.93 -1.17 -5.55
C PHE A 325 2.31 -1.61 -6.06
N ASN A 326 2.35 -2.71 -6.82
CA ASN A 326 3.57 -3.26 -7.43
C ASN A 326 3.80 -2.78 -8.87
N ASN A 327 3.49 -1.52 -9.16
CA ASN A 327 3.74 -0.95 -10.48
C ASN A 327 5.20 -0.52 -10.63
N ASP A 328 5.68 -0.53 -11.88
CA ASP A 328 6.95 0.09 -12.22
C ASP A 328 6.86 1.61 -12.02
N LEU A 329 7.87 2.16 -11.35
CA LEU A 329 8.00 3.59 -11.05
C LEU A 329 9.09 4.25 -11.91
N GLY A 330 9.87 3.47 -12.67
CA GLY A 330 11.05 3.96 -13.38
C GLY A 330 12.18 4.34 -12.43
N ASP A 331 13.18 5.05 -12.97
CA ASP A 331 14.38 5.43 -12.24
C ASP A 331 14.11 6.55 -11.22
N ASP A 332 13.23 7.49 -11.53
CA ASP A 332 12.96 8.68 -10.72
C ASP A 332 11.54 8.64 -10.13
N TYR A 333 11.46 8.48 -8.82
CA TYR A 333 10.16 8.31 -8.17
C TYR A 333 10.09 8.84 -6.74
N ILE A 334 8.86 9.14 -6.33
CA ILE A 334 8.51 9.63 -5.01
C ILE A 334 7.61 8.62 -4.31
N ILE A 335 7.89 8.38 -3.03
CA ILE A 335 6.99 7.67 -2.13
C ILE A 335 6.52 8.63 -1.06
N VAL A 336 5.20 8.81 -0.93
CA VAL A 336 4.58 9.43 0.24
C VAL A 336 3.95 8.34 1.07
N ASN A 337 4.51 8.03 2.23
CA ASN A 337 3.90 7.08 3.16
C ASN A 337 3.04 7.83 4.17
N ILE A 338 1.71 7.70 4.04
CA ILE A 338 0.72 8.46 4.80
C ILE A 338 0.90 8.27 6.32
N PRO A 339 0.89 7.04 6.88
CA PRO A 339 1.13 6.80 8.31
C PRO A 339 2.50 7.25 8.83
N ASP A 340 3.52 7.35 7.98
CA ASP A 340 4.86 7.81 8.38
C ASP A 340 5.02 9.33 8.28
N TYR A 341 4.03 10.02 7.68
CA TYR A 341 4.05 11.47 7.47
C TYR A 341 5.36 11.95 6.82
N LYS A 342 5.86 11.18 5.85
CA LYS A 342 7.09 11.46 5.12
C LYS A 342 6.92 11.27 3.62
N LEU A 343 7.69 12.08 2.90
CA LEU A 343 7.95 11.98 1.48
C LEU A 343 9.42 11.59 1.28
N PHE A 344 9.64 10.65 0.38
CA PHE A 344 10.95 10.14 -0.03
C PHE A 344 11.08 10.27 -1.54
N LEU A 345 12.20 10.82 -2.01
CA LEU A 345 12.53 10.91 -3.43
C LEU A 345 13.73 10.01 -3.72
N TYR A 346 13.57 9.14 -4.71
CA TYR A 346 14.54 8.16 -5.13
C TYR A 346 15.02 8.43 -6.56
N HIS A 347 16.28 8.10 -6.80
CA HIS A 347 16.86 7.94 -8.13
C HIS A 347 17.55 6.56 -8.19
N LYS A 348 17.13 5.68 -9.11
CA LYS A 348 17.64 4.30 -9.25
C LYS A 348 17.71 3.57 -7.90
N ASP A 349 16.60 3.61 -7.17
CA ASP A 349 16.43 3.04 -5.82
C ASP A 349 17.33 3.62 -4.72
N SER A 350 18.13 4.65 -5.01
CA SER A 350 18.89 5.40 -4.03
C SER A 350 18.07 6.57 -3.49
N LEU A 351 17.88 6.63 -2.18
CA LEU A 351 17.20 7.76 -1.53
C LEU A 351 18.07 9.02 -1.67
N ILE A 352 17.62 9.98 -2.47
CA ILE A 352 18.35 11.24 -2.71
C ILE A 352 17.80 12.42 -1.91
N TYR A 353 16.55 12.35 -1.45
CA TYR A 353 15.95 13.40 -0.62
C TYR A 353 14.77 12.86 0.20
N GLN A 354 14.56 13.42 1.40
CA GLN A 354 13.39 13.11 2.22
C GLN A 354 12.92 14.35 2.98
N THR A 355 11.61 14.42 3.28
CA THR A 355 11.03 15.53 4.05
C THR A 355 9.75 15.11 4.77
N LYS A 356 9.39 15.84 5.84
CA LYS A 356 8.11 15.62 6.54
C LYS A 356 6.96 16.15 5.70
N VAL A 357 5.79 15.51 5.84
CA VAL A 357 4.54 15.97 5.25
C VAL A 357 3.41 16.08 6.27
N VAL A 358 2.37 16.84 5.91
CA VAL A 358 1.04 16.84 6.53
C VAL A 358 0.06 16.28 5.51
N VAL A 359 -0.75 15.32 5.94
CA VAL A 359 -1.71 14.56 5.11
C VAL A 359 -3.14 14.80 5.58
N GLY A 360 -4.10 14.23 4.85
CA GLY A 360 -5.53 14.36 5.12
C GLY A 360 -5.93 13.83 6.51
N ARG A 361 -6.96 14.43 7.09
CA ARG A 361 -7.67 13.87 8.27
C ARG A 361 -8.42 12.61 7.89
N ALA A 362 -8.82 11.78 8.85
CA ALA A 362 -9.60 10.57 8.58
C ALA A 362 -10.93 10.83 7.85
N GLN A 363 -11.57 12.00 8.07
CA GLN A 363 -12.81 12.40 7.39
C GLN A 363 -12.59 12.95 5.97
N SER A 364 -11.36 13.36 5.66
CA SER A 364 -10.94 13.93 4.37
C SER A 364 -9.57 13.36 4.00
N SER A 365 -9.51 12.03 3.95
CA SER A 365 -8.26 11.28 3.85
C SER A 365 -7.55 11.55 2.54
N THR A 366 -6.22 11.66 2.59
CA THR A 366 -5.39 11.62 1.38
C THR A 366 -5.64 10.31 0.62
N PRO A 367 -6.05 10.35 -0.65
CA PRO A 367 -6.24 9.15 -1.47
C PRO A 367 -4.94 8.36 -1.65
N ILE A 368 -5.05 7.05 -1.81
CA ILE A 368 -3.92 6.13 -2.02
C ILE A 368 -3.91 5.73 -3.49
N PHE A 369 -2.88 6.16 -4.23
CA PHE A 369 -2.81 6.01 -5.67
C PHE A 369 -1.39 6.23 -6.20
N THR A 370 -1.21 5.86 -7.47
CA THR A 370 -0.02 6.12 -8.28
C THR A 370 -0.32 7.22 -9.30
N ASP A 371 0.60 8.16 -9.48
CA ASP A 371 0.52 9.22 -10.48
C ASP A 371 1.94 9.66 -10.93
N SER A 372 2.05 10.79 -11.63
CA SER A 372 3.30 11.46 -11.95
C SER A 372 3.19 12.96 -11.74
N ILE A 373 4.30 13.61 -11.38
CA ILE A 373 4.37 15.07 -11.28
C ILE A 373 4.43 15.65 -12.69
N ARG A 374 3.46 16.50 -13.03
CA ARG A 374 3.34 17.17 -14.32
C ARG A 374 4.16 18.46 -14.39
N SER A 375 4.06 19.28 -13.33
CA SER A 375 4.66 20.61 -13.32
C SER A 375 4.77 21.15 -11.91
N ILE A 376 5.70 22.08 -11.73
CA ILE A 376 5.87 22.87 -10.51
C ILE A 376 5.35 24.27 -10.78
N GLU A 377 4.54 24.78 -9.87
CA GLU A 377 3.94 26.10 -9.97
C GLU A 377 4.37 26.95 -8.78
N PHE A 378 5.16 27.98 -9.07
CA PHE A 378 5.60 28.99 -8.12
C PHE A 378 4.55 30.09 -7.98
N ARG A 379 4.40 30.60 -6.76
CA ARG A 379 3.42 31.63 -6.39
C ARG A 379 2.02 31.28 -6.91
N PRO A 380 1.48 30.09 -6.53
CA PRO A 380 0.22 29.60 -7.06
C PRO A 380 -0.95 30.49 -6.65
N THR A 381 -1.95 30.60 -7.51
CA THR A 381 -3.32 30.94 -7.07
C THR A 381 -3.97 29.70 -6.44
N TRP A 382 -4.96 29.91 -5.58
CA TRP A 382 -5.76 28.81 -5.05
C TRP A 382 -7.25 28.96 -5.38
N SER A 383 -7.72 28.18 -6.35
CA SER A 383 -9.14 27.95 -6.54
C SER A 383 -9.64 26.97 -5.48
N VAL A 384 -10.46 27.48 -4.55
CA VAL A 384 -10.91 26.68 -3.40
C VAL A 384 -11.91 25.60 -3.86
N PRO A 385 -11.73 24.32 -3.47
CA PRO A 385 -12.71 23.27 -3.74
C PRO A 385 -14.11 23.61 -3.20
N GLN A 386 -15.14 23.30 -3.97
CA GLN A 386 -16.55 23.53 -3.59
C GLN A 386 -16.94 22.92 -2.24
N SER A 387 -16.34 21.79 -1.88
CA SER A 387 -16.57 21.15 -0.58
C SER A 387 -16.10 22.01 0.59
N ILE A 388 -14.96 22.69 0.46
CA ILE A 388 -14.43 23.60 1.48
C ILE A 388 -15.26 24.88 1.53
N ILE A 389 -15.62 25.43 0.37
CA ILE A 389 -16.47 26.63 0.28
C ILE A 389 -17.79 26.40 1.05
N ARG A 390 -18.49 25.29 0.75
CA ARG A 390 -19.81 25.00 1.32
C ARG A 390 -19.78 24.56 2.78
N LYS A 391 -18.76 23.81 3.21
CA LYS A 391 -18.71 23.23 4.56
C LYS A 391 -17.97 24.08 5.58
N GLU A 392 -17.12 24.99 5.12
CA GLU A 392 -16.24 25.75 6.01
C GLU A 392 -16.31 27.25 5.74
N MET A 393 -16.07 27.71 4.51
CA MET A 393 -15.96 29.15 4.26
C MET A 393 -17.29 29.89 4.48
N ILE A 394 -18.35 29.47 3.78
CA ILE A 394 -19.67 30.11 3.91
C ILE A 394 -20.18 29.99 5.36
N PRO A 395 -20.18 28.81 6.01
CA PRO A 395 -20.57 28.72 7.42
C PRO A 395 -19.76 29.64 8.34
N GLN A 396 -18.45 29.80 8.14
CA GLN A 396 -17.63 30.71 8.94
C GLN A 396 -17.96 32.19 8.71
N MET A 397 -18.29 32.59 7.48
CA MET A 397 -18.74 33.96 7.19
C MET A 397 -20.04 34.26 7.92
N LEU A 398 -20.99 33.33 7.86
CA LEU A 398 -22.30 33.46 8.52
C LEU A 398 -22.18 33.48 10.05
N LEU A 399 -21.41 32.56 10.63
CA LEU A 399 -21.21 32.46 12.08
C LEU A 399 -20.51 33.68 12.68
N GLN A 400 -19.73 34.41 11.89
CA GLN A 400 -18.99 35.59 12.34
C GLN A 400 -19.61 36.90 11.86
N GLU A 401 -20.73 36.83 11.14
CA GLU A 401 -21.41 37.99 10.55
C GLU A 401 -20.45 38.88 9.74
N ASP A 402 -19.49 38.25 9.04
CA ASP A 402 -18.43 38.94 8.28
C ASP A 402 -18.39 38.42 6.82
N PRO A 403 -19.20 39.01 5.92
CA PRO A 403 -19.19 38.68 4.49
C PRO A 403 -17.84 38.97 3.81
N GLU A 404 -17.11 39.99 4.23
CA GLU A 404 -15.86 40.41 3.57
C GLU A 404 -14.62 39.68 4.10
N ARG A 405 -14.77 38.81 5.10
CA ARG A 405 -13.73 38.01 5.74
C ARG A 405 -12.62 37.52 4.80
N TYR A 406 -13.01 36.92 3.69
CA TYR A 406 -12.07 36.35 2.72
C TYR A 406 -11.58 37.37 1.69
N LYS A 407 -12.40 38.35 1.31
CA LYS A 407 -11.97 39.49 0.48
C LYS A 407 -10.78 40.21 1.14
N ASN A 408 -10.88 40.46 2.44
CA ASN A 408 -9.83 41.08 3.26
C ASN A 408 -8.57 40.21 3.42
N ARG A 409 -8.63 38.94 3.01
CA ARG A 409 -7.48 38.00 2.99
C ARG A 409 -6.94 37.75 1.58
N GLY A 410 -7.39 38.53 0.58
CA GLY A 410 -6.91 38.42 -0.80
C GLY A 410 -7.63 37.35 -1.63
N TYR A 411 -8.88 37.02 -1.27
CA TYR A 411 -9.74 36.17 -2.10
C TYR A 411 -10.64 37.01 -2.99
N THR A 412 -10.78 36.60 -4.24
CA THR A 412 -11.81 37.12 -5.15
C THR A 412 -12.96 36.12 -5.21
N MET A 413 -14.19 36.60 -5.01
CA MET A 413 -15.41 35.79 -5.09
C MET A 413 -16.04 35.93 -6.48
N TYR A 414 -16.47 34.80 -7.03
CA TYR A 414 -17.14 34.74 -8.33
C TYR A 414 -18.47 33.98 -8.24
N GLU A 415 -19.41 34.38 -9.09
CA GLU A 415 -20.62 33.63 -9.39
C GLU A 415 -20.91 33.74 -10.90
N ASN A 416 -21.26 32.62 -11.53
CA ASN A 416 -21.52 32.57 -12.98
C ASN A 416 -20.39 33.18 -13.83
N GLY A 417 -19.14 33.04 -13.38
CA GLY A 417 -17.95 33.57 -14.05
C GLY A 417 -17.68 35.07 -13.85
N LYS A 418 -18.54 35.79 -13.12
CA LYS A 418 -18.37 37.22 -12.82
C LYS A 418 -17.87 37.42 -11.40
N VAL A 419 -16.99 38.40 -11.21
CA VAL A 419 -16.58 38.85 -9.86
C VAL A 419 -17.79 39.47 -9.19
N ILE A 420 -18.01 39.13 -7.92
CA ILE A 420 -19.07 39.70 -7.09
C ILE A 420 -18.50 40.14 -5.75
N ASP A 421 -19.02 41.24 -5.21
CA ASP A 421 -18.68 41.70 -3.87
C ASP A 421 -19.46 40.90 -2.83
N PRO A 422 -18.81 40.25 -1.86
CA PRO A 422 -19.52 39.55 -0.79
C PRO A 422 -20.48 40.42 0.02
N SER A 423 -20.26 41.74 0.10
CA SER A 423 -21.17 42.65 0.81
C SER A 423 -22.50 42.88 0.08
N GLU A 424 -22.56 42.64 -1.23
CA GLU A 424 -23.77 42.80 -2.05
C GLU A 424 -24.67 41.55 -2.05
N VAL A 425 -24.21 40.45 -1.45
CA VAL A 425 -24.97 39.20 -1.36
C VAL A 425 -25.87 39.23 -0.12
N ASP A 426 -27.17 39.04 -0.32
CA ASP A 426 -28.09 38.75 0.79
C ASP A 426 -27.82 37.34 1.34
N TRP A 427 -26.98 37.28 2.37
CA TRP A 427 -26.61 36.05 3.08
C TRP A 427 -27.70 35.52 4.01
N THR A 428 -28.75 36.31 4.28
CA THR A 428 -29.91 35.86 5.08
C THR A 428 -30.90 35.04 4.26
N ASN A 429 -30.83 35.15 2.93
CA ASN A 429 -31.68 34.39 2.03
C ASN A 429 -31.41 32.88 2.17
N PRO A 430 -32.41 32.05 2.53
CA PRO A 430 -32.22 30.61 2.69
C PRO A 430 -31.80 29.89 1.40
N LEU A 431 -32.03 30.50 0.23
CA LEU A 431 -31.59 29.99 -1.07
C LEU A 431 -30.10 30.27 -1.36
N VAL A 432 -29.41 31.09 -0.55
CA VAL A 432 -27.99 31.41 -0.75
C VAL A 432 -27.11 30.14 -0.76
N HIS A 433 -27.48 29.14 0.04
CA HIS A 433 -26.78 27.85 0.09
C HIS A 433 -26.91 27.00 -1.19
N LYS A 434 -27.88 27.30 -2.05
CA LYS A 434 -28.07 26.64 -3.35
C LYS A 434 -27.25 27.30 -4.47
N ARG A 435 -26.72 28.51 -4.25
CA ARG A 435 -25.90 29.24 -5.21
C ARG A 435 -24.51 28.63 -5.32
N ALA A 436 -23.87 28.82 -6.48
CA ALA A 436 -22.56 28.27 -6.78
C ALA A 436 -21.50 29.38 -6.77
N PHE A 437 -20.97 29.66 -5.58
CA PHE A 437 -19.87 30.61 -5.40
C PHE A 437 -18.51 29.94 -5.61
N TYR A 438 -17.56 30.70 -6.14
CA TYR A 438 -16.17 30.29 -6.29
C TYR A 438 -15.26 31.31 -5.63
N PHE A 439 -14.29 30.84 -4.87
CA PHE A 439 -13.28 31.68 -4.23
C PHE A 439 -11.91 31.37 -4.84
N VAL A 440 -11.17 32.42 -5.21
CA VAL A 440 -9.80 32.31 -5.70
C VAL A 440 -8.89 33.15 -4.82
N GLU A 441 -7.97 32.51 -4.11
CA GLU A 441 -6.92 33.19 -3.34
C GLU A 441 -5.79 33.63 -4.28
N ALA A 442 -5.43 34.91 -4.22
CA ALA A 442 -4.31 35.47 -4.97
C ALA A 442 -2.95 34.97 -4.43
N PRO A 443 -1.86 35.02 -5.23
CA PRO A 443 -0.53 34.67 -4.76
C PRO A 443 -0.06 35.63 -3.65
N SER A 444 0.34 35.07 -2.51
CA SER A 444 0.91 35.84 -1.39
C SER A 444 1.68 34.91 -0.44
N GLU A 445 2.46 35.47 0.47
CA GLU A 445 3.12 34.70 1.53
C GLU A 445 2.14 34.01 2.49
N ARG A 446 0.89 34.50 2.54
CA ARG A 446 -0.19 33.94 3.36
C ARG A 446 -1.07 32.96 2.60
N ASN A 447 -0.82 32.75 1.30
CA ASN A 447 -1.62 31.86 0.46
C ASN A 447 -1.71 30.47 1.08
N SER A 448 -2.91 29.86 1.10
CA SER A 448 -3.12 28.54 1.72
C SER A 448 -2.30 27.41 1.10
N LEU A 449 -1.89 27.56 -0.17
CA LEU A 449 -0.98 26.66 -0.88
C LEU A 449 0.50 27.01 -0.71
N GLY A 450 0.82 28.05 0.06
CA GLY A 450 2.15 28.60 0.23
C GLY A 450 2.73 29.12 -1.09
N LEU A 451 4.06 29.03 -1.23
CA LEU A 451 4.78 29.66 -2.34
C LEU A 451 5.06 28.72 -3.52
N VAL A 452 4.74 27.43 -3.40
CA VAL A 452 4.93 26.45 -4.48
C VAL A 452 3.96 25.28 -4.39
N LYS A 453 3.49 24.82 -5.54
CA LYS A 453 2.58 23.69 -5.73
C LYS A 453 3.13 22.72 -6.76
N PHE A 454 3.07 21.42 -6.48
CA PHE A 454 3.49 20.34 -7.36
C PHE A 454 2.24 19.66 -7.93
N LEU A 455 1.97 19.92 -9.20
CA LEU A 455 0.78 19.43 -9.89
C LEU A 455 1.01 17.99 -10.35
N LEU A 456 0.03 17.14 -10.04
CA LEU A 456 -0.03 15.74 -10.49
C LEU A 456 -0.97 15.61 -11.70
N ASN A 457 -0.99 14.47 -12.39
CA ASN A 457 -1.86 14.26 -13.57
C ASN A 457 -3.30 13.80 -13.24
N ASN A 458 -3.64 13.57 -11.97
CA ASN A 458 -4.99 13.14 -11.55
C ASN A 458 -6.08 14.22 -11.71
N ASN A 459 -7.32 13.74 -11.74
CA ASN A 459 -8.55 14.55 -11.79
C ASN A 459 -9.20 14.75 -10.41
N MET A 460 -8.51 14.43 -9.31
CA MET A 460 -9.06 14.50 -7.94
C MET A 460 -8.76 15.83 -7.23
N SER A 461 -8.09 16.77 -7.91
CA SER A 461 -7.56 18.00 -7.29
C SER A 461 -6.59 17.71 -6.12
N ILE A 462 -5.87 16.59 -6.17
CA ILE A 462 -4.83 16.24 -5.20
C ILE A 462 -3.46 16.65 -5.74
N TYR A 463 -2.71 17.39 -4.93
CA TYR A 463 -1.36 17.87 -5.23
C TYR A 463 -0.49 17.89 -3.98
N LEU A 464 0.83 17.99 -4.17
CA LEU A 464 1.74 18.37 -3.10
C LEU A 464 1.87 19.89 -3.09
N HIS A 465 1.99 20.53 -1.94
CA HIS A 465 2.14 21.98 -1.88
C HIS A 465 2.83 22.47 -0.62
N ASP A 466 3.25 23.73 -0.64
CA ASP A 466 3.72 24.47 0.51
C ASP A 466 2.56 24.87 1.46
N THR A 467 2.85 25.45 2.61
CA THR A 467 1.85 26.01 3.53
C THR A 467 2.46 27.10 4.39
N PRO A 468 1.72 28.18 4.71
CA PRO A 468 2.13 29.18 5.70
C PRO A 468 2.15 28.59 7.11
N SER A 469 1.40 27.51 7.37
CA SER A 469 1.30 26.86 8.69
C SER A 469 2.47 25.91 8.97
N LYS A 470 3.71 26.43 9.00
CA LYS A 470 4.94 25.63 9.18
C LYS A 470 5.00 24.87 10.51
N TYR A 471 4.41 25.42 11.57
CA TYR A 471 4.34 24.79 12.90
C TYR A 471 3.65 23.40 12.88
N LEU A 472 2.86 23.07 11.86
CA LEU A 472 2.22 21.76 11.74
C LEU A 472 3.23 20.61 11.57
N PHE A 473 4.43 20.90 11.05
CA PHE A 473 5.48 19.89 10.85
C PHE A 473 6.21 19.49 12.15
N GLU A 474 5.99 20.24 13.23
CA GLU A 474 6.51 19.95 14.58
C GLU A 474 5.58 19.00 15.36
N ARG A 475 4.34 18.83 14.90
CA ARG A 475 3.39 17.90 15.53
C ARG A 475 3.78 16.45 15.23
N GLU A 476 3.57 15.58 16.22
CA GLU A 476 3.68 14.13 16.03
C GLU A 476 2.59 13.61 15.09
N GLN A 477 1.35 14.03 15.32
CA GLN A 477 0.19 13.71 14.47
C GLN A 477 -0.02 14.77 13.40
N ARG A 478 0.17 14.39 12.13
CA ARG A 478 0.14 15.29 10.97
C ARG A 478 -0.93 14.93 9.94
N ALA A 479 -1.97 14.21 10.35
CA ALA A 479 -3.22 14.05 9.59
C ALA A 479 -4.13 15.27 9.83
N LEU A 480 -3.85 16.41 9.19
CA LEU A 480 -4.47 17.70 9.49
C LEU A 480 -5.00 18.47 8.27
N SER A 481 -4.85 17.93 7.05
CA SER A 481 -5.30 18.55 5.80
C SER A 481 -6.65 18.00 5.30
N HIS A 482 -7.12 18.56 4.18
CA HIS A 482 -8.32 18.14 3.45
C HIS A 482 -8.05 17.14 2.31
N GLY A 483 -6.93 16.43 2.37
CA GLY A 483 -6.57 15.38 1.42
C GLY A 483 -5.28 15.66 0.64
N CYS A 484 -4.99 16.92 0.30
CA CYS A 484 -3.70 17.30 -0.28
C CYS A 484 -2.54 17.11 0.70
N VAL A 485 -1.32 17.01 0.17
CA VAL A 485 -0.12 16.74 0.98
C VAL A 485 0.70 18.02 1.10
N ARG A 486 0.84 18.54 2.31
CA ARG A 486 1.70 19.71 2.56
C ARG A 486 3.13 19.26 2.81
N VAL A 487 4.10 19.95 2.24
CA VAL A 487 5.53 19.57 2.27
C VAL A 487 6.30 20.56 3.15
N GLN A 488 7.12 20.06 4.08
CA GLN A 488 7.85 20.90 5.04
C GLN A 488 8.88 21.80 4.36
N ASN A 489 9.70 21.19 3.49
CA ASN A 489 10.80 21.84 2.78
C ASN A 489 10.53 21.80 1.25
N PRO A 490 9.57 22.60 0.77
CA PRO A 490 9.13 22.51 -0.62
C PRO A 490 10.10 23.18 -1.59
N SER A 491 10.90 24.16 -1.16
CA SER A 491 11.97 24.73 -1.99
C SER A 491 13.02 23.68 -2.36
N GLN A 492 13.43 22.86 -1.40
CA GLN A 492 14.37 21.75 -1.59
C GLN A 492 13.78 20.67 -2.50
N LEU A 493 12.51 20.31 -2.30
CA LEU A 493 11.83 19.38 -3.22
C LEU A 493 11.79 19.94 -4.65
N ALA A 494 11.45 21.22 -4.82
CA ALA A 494 11.44 21.87 -6.13
C ALA A 494 12.83 21.89 -6.77
N TYR A 495 13.88 22.20 -6.01
CA TYR A 495 15.26 22.12 -6.49
C TYR A 495 15.61 20.70 -6.96
N HIS A 496 15.35 19.67 -6.16
CA HIS A 496 15.66 18.29 -6.54
C HIS A 496 14.96 17.83 -7.81
N LEU A 497 13.73 18.29 -8.06
CA LEU A 497 12.97 17.98 -9.26
C LEU A 497 13.41 18.80 -10.48
N LEU A 498 13.93 20.01 -10.29
CA LEU A 498 14.28 20.95 -11.36
C LEU A 498 15.77 20.98 -11.71
N LYS A 499 16.67 20.51 -10.83
CA LYS A 499 18.13 20.67 -11.02
C LYS A 499 18.65 20.06 -12.32
N ASN A 500 17.97 19.04 -12.83
CA ASN A 500 18.28 18.36 -14.10
C ASN A 500 17.33 18.76 -15.24
N GLU A 501 16.49 19.77 -15.05
CA GLU A 501 15.52 20.26 -16.03
C GLU A 501 16.08 21.45 -16.83
N GLY A 502 15.81 21.47 -18.15
CA GLY A 502 16.07 22.59 -19.05
C GLY A 502 17.27 22.42 -19.98
N ASP A 503 17.20 23.05 -21.15
CA ASP A 503 18.22 23.04 -22.21
C ASP A 503 19.41 23.95 -21.84
N GLY A 504 20.22 23.55 -20.85
CA GLY A 504 21.50 24.21 -20.51
C GLY A 504 21.45 25.34 -19.47
N LYS A 505 20.31 25.59 -18.80
CA LYS A 505 20.23 26.50 -17.64
C LYS A 505 19.78 25.74 -16.38
N SER A 506 20.73 25.11 -15.71
CA SER A 506 20.49 24.37 -14.46
C SER A 506 19.76 25.23 -13.42
N TRP A 507 18.73 24.66 -12.79
CA TRP A 507 18.08 25.29 -11.65
C TRP A 507 18.99 25.18 -10.42
N THR A 508 19.36 26.33 -9.86
CA THR A 508 20.03 26.42 -8.56
C THR A 508 19.01 26.60 -7.44
N GLU A 509 19.43 26.35 -6.19
CA GLU A 509 18.58 26.60 -5.03
C GLU A 509 18.19 28.09 -4.92
N GLU A 510 19.11 29.00 -5.21
CA GLU A 510 18.87 30.45 -5.18
C GLU A 510 17.81 30.83 -6.19
N LYS A 511 17.88 30.27 -7.41
CA LYS A 511 16.87 30.50 -8.44
C LYS A 511 15.50 30.01 -7.98
N VAL A 512 15.40 28.81 -7.40
CA VAL A 512 14.13 28.31 -6.85
C VAL A 512 13.59 29.25 -5.77
N LYS A 513 14.43 29.70 -4.84
CA LYS A 513 14.04 30.64 -3.79
C LYS A 513 13.59 32.00 -4.35
N ASP A 514 14.26 32.52 -5.37
CA ASP A 514 13.84 33.77 -6.05
C ASP A 514 12.46 33.61 -6.71
N PHE A 515 12.22 32.51 -7.43
CA PHE A 515 10.90 32.24 -8.03
C PHE A 515 9.79 32.10 -6.99
N MET A 516 10.09 31.59 -5.78
CA MET A 516 9.13 31.51 -4.67
C MET A 516 8.87 32.89 -4.02
N ASN A 517 9.93 33.62 -3.69
CA ASN A 517 9.87 34.76 -2.77
C ASN A 517 9.76 36.13 -3.45
N ASN A 518 10.06 36.24 -4.75
CA ASN A 518 10.05 37.54 -5.42
C ASN A 518 8.62 38.03 -5.64
N ASN A 519 8.20 38.99 -4.80
CA ASN A 519 6.84 39.53 -4.78
C ASN A 519 6.44 40.32 -6.04
N LYS A 520 7.39 40.62 -6.95
CA LYS A 520 7.09 41.20 -8.27
C LYS A 520 6.66 40.14 -9.30
N ARG A 521 6.86 38.85 -9.00
CA ARG A 521 6.48 37.75 -9.89
C ARG A 521 5.02 37.35 -9.68
N ASN A 522 4.30 37.22 -10.78
CA ASN A 522 3.02 36.51 -10.82
C ASN A 522 3.25 34.99 -10.77
N GLN A 523 2.16 34.22 -10.73
CA GLN A 523 2.18 32.76 -10.86
C GLN A 523 3.04 32.32 -12.05
N TYR A 524 3.95 31.38 -11.82
CA TYR A 524 4.83 30.85 -12.87
C TYR A 524 4.91 29.34 -12.80
N ARG A 525 4.66 28.68 -13.95
CA ARG A 525 4.62 27.21 -14.04
C ARG A 525 5.78 26.69 -14.87
N VAL A 526 6.49 25.70 -14.32
CA VAL A 526 7.56 24.95 -14.97
C VAL A 526 7.08 23.53 -15.21
N LYS A 527 7.00 23.14 -16.49
CA LYS A 527 6.72 21.75 -16.87
C LYS A 527 7.96 20.89 -16.59
N LEU A 528 7.76 19.67 -16.11
CA LEU A 528 8.84 18.68 -15.97
C LEU A 528 8.92 17.82 -17.24
N ASN A 529 10.12 17.69 -17.79
CA ASN A 529 10.46 16.76 -18.85
C ASN A 529 10.78 15.38 -18.28
N THR A 530 11.47 15.33 -17.13
CA THR A 530 11.69 14.07 -16.40
C THR A 530 10.37 13.57 -15.81
N LYS A 531 10.08 12.29 -16.02
CA LYS A 531 8.86 11.66 -15.51
C LYS A 531 9.06 11.16 -14.09
N TYR A 532 8.81 12.03 -13.11
CA TYR A 532 8.79 11.65 -11.69
C TYR A 532 7.49 10.94 -11.34
N MET A 533 7.52 9.62 -11.20
CA MET A 533 6.38 8.85 -10.68
C MET A 533 6.18 9.14 -9.19
N ILE A 534 4.94 9.09 -8.71
CA ILE A 534 4.63 9.24 -7.29
C ILE A 534 3.66 8.16 -6.84
N ASN A 535 4.05 7.44 -5.79
CA ASN A 535 3.20 6.52 -5.06
C ASN A 535 2.81 7.13 -3.72
N ILE A 536 1.52 7.36 -3.52
CA ILE A 536 0.95 7.73 -2.22
C ILE A 536 0.40 6.46 -1.59
N LEU A 537 1.06 6.01 -0.51
CA LEU A 537 0.92 4.67 0.07
C LEU A 537 0.49 4.73 1.53
N TYR A 538 0.08 3.58 2.06
CA TYR A 538 -0.39 3.42 3.43
C TYR A 538 0.29 2.24 4.11
N TYR A 539 1.54 2.41 4.56
CA TYR A 539 2.27 1.34 5.23
C TYR A 539 2.36 1.59 6.74
N THR A 540 1.76 0.69 7.52
CA THR A 540 1.66 0.78 9.00
C THR A 540 2.75 0.02 9.73
N ILE A 541 3.63 -0.66 9.00
CA ILE A 541 4.84 -1.26 9.53
C ILE A 541 5.95 -1.11 8.49
N SER A 542 7.19 -0.97 8.95
CA SER A 542 8.40 -0.99 8.12
C SER A 542 9.48 -1.79 8.83
N VAL A 543 10.42 -2.36 8.08
CA VAL A 543 11.57 -3.07 8.66
C VAL A 543 12.85 -2.35 8.26
N ASP A 544 13.66 -2.00 9.24
CA ASP A 544 14.92 -1.27 9.02
C ASP A 544 16.05 -2.20 8.55
N LYS A 545 17.24 -1.63 8.31
CA LYS A 545 18.43 -2.38 7.88
C LYS A 545 18.94 -3.38 8.92
N LYS A 546 18.55 -3.24 10.19
CA LYS A 546 18.91 -4.12 11.31
C LYS A 546 17.91 -5.28 11.49
N GLY A 547 16.82 -5.30 10.72
CA GLY A 547 15.75 -6.29 10.87
C GLY A 547 14.73 -5.94 11.96
N GLU A 548 14.78 -4.71 12.47
CA GLU A 548 13.84 -4.23 13.48
C GLU A 548 12.60 -3.63 12.84
N ALA A 549 11.43 -4.03 13.35
CA ALA A 549 10.17 -3.54 12.82
C ALA A 549 9.73 -2.28 13.56
N THR A 550 9.45 -1.23 12.80
CA THR A 550 8.83 0.00 13.29
C THR A 550 7.38 0.01 12.88
N ILE A 551 6.49 0.13 13.86
CA ILE A 551 5.04 0.25 13.63
C ILE A 551 4.67 1.73 13.59
N LYS A 552 3.76 2.08 12.68
CA LYS A 552 3.18 3.41 12.52
C LYS A 552 1.73 3.39 12.97
N ASN A 553 1.19 4.57 13.27
CA ASN A 553 -0.19 4.69 13.71
C ASN A 553 -1.13 4.49 12.52
N ASP A 554 -2.14 3.65 12.70
CA ASP A 554 -3.21 3.40 11.73
C ASP A 554 -4.21 4.56 11.74
N ILE A 555 -3.78 5.72 11.24
CA ILE A 555 -4.49 7.01 11.34
C ILE A 555 -5.84 7.06 10.59
N TYR A 556 -6.13 6.05 9.77
CA TYR A 556 -7.38 5.88 9.02
C TYR A 556 -8.13 4.59 9.42
N ASP A 557 -7.67 3.89 10.46
CA ASP A 557 -8.29 2.67 11.00
C ASP A 557 -8.51 1.56 9.94
N LEU A 558 -7.53 1.38 9.04
CA LEU A 558 -7.61 0.44 7.91
C LEU A 558 -7.12 -0.97 8.26
N ASP A 559 -6.23 -1.12 9.24
CA ASP A 559 -5.52 -2.39 9.46
C ASP A 559 -6.46 -3.52 9.86
N ASN A 560 -7.45 -3.25 10.73
CA ASN A 560 -8.36 -4.28 11.25
C ASN A 560 -9.32 -4.83 10.19
N GLU A 561 -9.97 -3.95 9.41
CA GLU A 561 -10.87 -4.36 8.34
C GLU A 561 -10.11 -5.09 7.23
N GLN A 562 -8.92 -4.63 6.86
CA GLN A 562 -8.11 -5.28 5.84
C GLN A 562 -7.56 -6.64 6.30
N LEU A 563 -7.18 -6.77 7.57
CA LEU A 563 -6.79 -8.06 8.14
C LEU A 563 -7.96 -9.05 8.12
N LYS A 564 -9.18 -8.59 8.41
CA LYS A 564 -10.39 -9.42 8.30
C LYS A 564 -10.65 -9.85 6.85
N ASP A 565 -10.44 -8.96 5.88
CA ASP A 565 -10.62 -9.27 4.46
C ASP A 565 -9.65 -10.36 3.98
N ILE A 566 -8.37 -10.32 4.39
CA ILE A 566 -7.39 -11.34 3.99
C ILE A 566 -7.52 -12.65 4.75
N LYS A 567 -8.13 -12.66 5.95
CA LYS A 567 -8.33 -13.87 6.75
C LYS A 567 -9.25 -14.89 6.08
N ARG A 568 -10.12 -14.46 5.15
CA ARG A 568 -10.99 -15.38 4.38
C ARG A 568 -10.23 -16.41 3.53
N PHE A 569 -8.94 -16.20 3.32
CA PHE A 569 -8.07 -17.10 2.57
C PHE A 569 -7.35 -18.12 3.46
N GLU A 570 -7.57 -18.07 4.78
CA GLU A 570 -6.95 -18.99 5.75
C GLU A 570 -7.82 -20.20 6.09
N SER A 571 -9.11 -20.14 5.78
CA SER A 571 -10.12 -21.16 6.07
C SER A 571 -10.27 -22.19 4.98
#